data_AF-A0A844MGE7-F1
#
_entry.id   AF-A0A844MGE7-F1
#
_cell.length_a   1.000
_cell.length_b   1.000
_cell.length_c   1.000
_cell.angle_alpha   90.00
_cell.angle_beta   90.00
_cell.angle_gamma   90.00
#
_symmetry.space_group_name_H-M   'P 1'
#
loop_
_entity.id
_entity.type
_entity.pdbx_description
1 polymer ?
#
loop_
_entity_poly.entity_id
_entity_poly.type
_entity_poly.pdbx_seq_one_letter_code
_entity_poly.pdbx_strand_id
1 'polypeptide(L)'
;MRKSPFFVAANTQTSESTLRKLARDMMDNVRLITAQNKNTPTDALETLAKDRNEKVRVAVANNSCTPIATLKNLANDNNPSISTAAKNSLIKEYL
;
A
#
# COMPACT_ATOMS: atom_id res chain seq x y z
N MET A 1 18.98 -20.66 3.47
CA MET A 1 17.74 -20.63 2.65
C MET A 1 17.27 -19.19 2.52
N ARG A 2 17.09 -18.66 1.30
CA ARG A 2 16.48 -17.32 1.11
C ARG A 2 14.97 -17.45 1.35
N LYS A 3 14.42 -16.72 2.32
CA LYS A 3 12.96 -16.67 2.52
C LYS A 3 12.32 -16.00 1.29
N SER A 4 11.20 -16.54 0.82
CA SER A 4 10.47 -15.96 -0.32
C SER A 4 10.05 -14.51 0.01
N PRO A 5 10.17 -13.56 -0.93
CA PRO A 5 9.71 -12.17 -0.76
C PRO A 5 8.25 -12.09 -0.29
N PHE A 6 7.42 -13.06 -0.68
CA PHE A 6 6.05 -13.23 -0.22
C PHE A 6 5.94 -13.37 1.31
N PHE A 7 6.68 -14.32 1.90
CA PHE A 7 6.64 -14.56 3.35
C PHE A 7 7.27 -13.42 4.14
N VAL A 8 8.19 -12.67 3.53
CA VAL A 8 8.79 -11.49 4.15
C VAL A 8 7.78 -10.33 4.15
N ALA A 9 7.09 -10.06 3.04
CA ALA A 9 6.07 -9.01 2.99
C ALA A 9 4.89 -9.29 3.92
N ALA A 10 4.46 -10.56 4.04
CA ALA A 10 3.33 -10.96 4.89
C ALA A 10 3.67 -10.94 6.40
N ASN A 11 4.94 -10.90 6.77
CA ASN A 11 5.35 -10.86 8.16
C ASN A 11 5.26 -9.43 8.72
N THR A 12 4.45 -9.24 9.76
CA THR A 12 4.29 -7.95 10.46
C THR A 12 5.58 -7.54 11.20
N GLN A 13 6.52 -8.43 11.44
CA GLN A 13 7.82 -8.09 12.07
C GLN A 13 8.92 -7.74 11.05
N THR A 14 8.57 -7.59 9.77
CA THR A 14 9.54 -7.21 8.74
C THR A 14 9.97 -5.76 8.93
N SER A 15 11.29 -5.53 8.93
CA SER A 15 11.84 -4.19 9.11
C SER A 15 11.34 -3.21 8.02
N GLU A 16 11.16 -1.95 8.39
CA GLU A 16 10.80 -0.89 7.46
C GLU A 16 11.73 -0.82 6.24
N SER A 17 13.04 -1.00 6.46
CA SER A 17 14.05 -0.97 5.39
C SER A 17 13.82 -2.06 4.35
N THR A 18 13.31 -3.22 4.78
CA THR A 18 12.94 -4.33 3.90
C THR A 18 11.64 -4.01 3.17
N LEU A 19 10.64 -3.47 3.86
CA LEU A 19 9.36 -3.08 3.23
C LEU A 19 9.55 -2.00 2.15
N ARG A 20 10.44 -1.02 2.35
CA ARG A 20 10.80 -0.02 1.33
C ARG A 20 11.42 -0.63 0.07
N LYS A 21 12.18 -1.73 0.21
CA LYS A 21 12.72 -2.48 -0.93
C LYS A 21 11.63 -3.29 -1.63
N LEU A 22 10.79 -3.98 -0.85
CA LEU A 22 9.69 -4.80 -1.39
C LEU A 22 8.60 -3.96 -2.08
N ALA A 23 8.43 -2.70 -1.69
CA ALA A 23 7.55 -1.75 -2.37
C ALA A 23 7.96 -1.46 -3.82
N ARG A 24 9.19 -1.84 -4.22
CA ARG A 24 9.74 -1.70 -5.57
C ARG A 24 10.03 -3.04 -6.23
N ASP A 25 9.52 -4.13 -5.65
CA ASP A 25 9.74 -5.48 -6.18
C ASP A 25 9.13 -5.63 -7.58
N MET A 26 9.76 -6.43 -8.43
CA MET A 26 9.28 -6.66 -9.81
C MET A 26 7.93 -7.39 -9.83
N MET A 27 7.63 -8.19 -8.81
CA MET A 27 6.40 -8.95 -8.69
C MET A 27 5.29 -8.11 -8.07
N ASP A 28 4.22 -7.90 -8.83
CA ASP A 28 3.03 -7.16 -8.36
C ASP A 28 2.42 -7.77 -7.08
N ASN A 29 2.50 -9.10 -6.92
CA ASN A 29 2.03 -9.79 -5.71
C ASN A 29 2.84 -9.40 -4.46
N VAL A 30 4.16 -9.19 -4.60
CA VAL A 30 5.01 -8.76 -3.49
C VAL A 30 4.69 -7.32 -3.11
N ARG A 31 4.52 -6.45 -4.10
CA ARG A 31 4.10 -5.05 -3.89
C ARG A 31 2.71 -4.95 -3.27
N LEU A 32 1.78 -5.80 -3.67
CA LEU A 32 0.43 -5.90 -3.08
C LEU A 32 0.48 -6.25 -1.60
N ILE A 33 1.22 -7.31 -1.23
CA ILE A 33 1.32 -7.73 0.18
C ILE A 33 2.05 -6.67 1.00
N THR A 34 3.05 -6.00 0.39
CA THR A 34 3.71 -4.85 1.02
C THR A 34 2.70 -3.72 1.27
N ALA A 35 1.85 -3.37 0.30
CA ALA A 35 0.80 -2.37 0.50
C ALA A 35 -0.24 -2.78 1.57
N GLN A 36 -0.50 -4.07 1.76
CA GLN A 36 -1.42 -4.58 2.78
C GLN A 36 -0.80 -4.63 4.19
N ASN A 37 0.52 -4.61 4.30
CA ASN A 37 1.20 -4.68 5.59
C ASN A 37 1.05 -3.35 6.34
N LYS A 38 0.51 -3.41 7.57
CA LYS A 38 0.26 -2.24 8.43
C LYS A 38 1.55 -1.57 8.92
N ASN A 39 2.68 -2.25 8.84
CA ASN A 39 3.98 -1.68 9.20
C ASN A 39 4.72 -1.09 7.99
N THR A 40 4.08 -1.04 6.82
CA THR A 40 4.67 -0.42 5.64
C THR A 40 4.80 1.08 5.86
N PRO A 41 6.02 1.63 5.76
CA PRO A 41 6.27 3.05 5.96
C PRO A 41 5.47 3.92 4.99
N THR A 42 5.14 5.14 5.42
CA THR A 42 4.34 6.11 4.67
C THR A 42 4.93 6.44 3.29
N ASP A 43 6.25 6.61 3.17
CA ASP A 43 6.93 6.87 1.89
C ASP A 43 6.90 5.66 0.93
N ALA A 44 6.89 4.44 1.49
CA ALA A 44 6.70 3.23 0.71
C ALA A 44 5.25 3.14 0.21
N LEU A 45 4.27 3.49 1.05
CA LEU A 45 2.86 3.60 0.64
C LEU A 45 2.65 4.69 -0.42
N GLU A 46 3.31 5.84 -0.31
CA GLU A 46 3.32 6.89 -1.33
C GLU A 46 3.89 6.42 -2.67
N THR A 47 4.93 5.57 -2.63
CA THR A 47 5.48 4.94 -3.84
C THR A 47 4.47 3.97 -4.45
N LEU A 48 3.85 3.12 -3.63
CA LEU A 48 2.86 2.12 -4.05
C LEU A 48 1.54 2.74 -4.50
N ALA A 49 1.20 3.96 -4.06
CA ALA A 49 0.03 4.69 -4.54
C ALA A 49 0.12 5.02 -6.03
N LYS A 50 1.32 5.02 -6.61
CA LYS A 50 1.57 5.27 -8.04
C LYS A 50 1.78 3.97 -8.83
N ASP A 51 1.52 2.82 -8.20
CA ASP A 51 1.72 1.52 -8.84
C ASP A 51 0.85 1.36 -10.07
N ARG A 52 1.39 0.78 -11.14
CA ARG A 52 0.63 0.43 -12.35
C ARG A 52 -0.51 -0.55 -12.07
N ASN A 53 -0.34 -1.42 -11.08
CA ASN A 53 -1.33 -2.43 -10.72
C ASN A 53 -2.39 -1.84 -9.80
N GLU A 54 -3.64 -1.85 -10.26
CA GLU A 54 -4.78 -1.28 -9.55
C GLU A 54 -5.01 -1.96 -8.19
N LYS A 55 -4.76 -3.27 -8.07
CA LYS A 55 -4.93 -3.99 -6.80
C LYS A 55 -3.96 -3.46 -5.74
N VAL A 56 -2.74 -3.09 -6.14
CA VAL A 56 -1.77 -2.48 -5.25
C VAL A 56 -2.26 -1.11 -4.78
N ARG A 57 -2.74 -0.27 -5.70
CA ARG A 57 -3.30 1.06 -5.34
C ARG A 57 -4.53 0.95 -4.43
N VAL A 58 -5.44 -0.01 -4.67
CA VAL A 58 -6.57 -0.31 -3.77
C VAL A 58 -6.07 -0.73 -2.39
N ALA A 59 -5.03 -1.55 -2.30
CA ALA A 59 -4.47 -1.95 -1.00
C ALA A 59 -3.87 -0.76 -0.24
N VAL A 60 -3.20 0.17 -0.93
CA VAL A 60 -2.73 1.43 -0.33
C VAL A 60 -3.92 2.26 0.18
N ALA A 61 -4.98 2.40 -0.61
CA ALA A 61 -6.17 3.15 -0.19
C ALA A 61 -6.83 2.57 1.07
N ASN A 62 -6.72 1.26 1.31
CA ASN A 62 -7.29 0.57 2.47
C ASN A 62 -6.32 0.44 3.66
N ASN A 63 -5.05 0.85 3.52
CA ASN A 63 -4.08 0.77 4.59
C ASN A 63 -4.23 1.98 5.53
N SER A 64 -4.43 1.73 6.83
CA SER A 64 -4.60 2.76 7.87
C SER A 64 -3.36 3.64 8.08
N CYS A 65 -2.19 3.19 7.64
CA CYS A 65 -0.96 3.98 7.70
C CYS A 65 -0.75 4.86 6.45
N THR A 66 -1.68 4.84 5.49
CA THR A 66 -1.56 5.67 4.29
C THR A 66 -1.79 7.15 4.63
N PRO A 67 -0.85 8.04 4.27
CA PRO A 67 -1.01 9.47 4.55
C PRO A 67 -2.27 10.07 3.94
N ILE A 68 -2.91 11.00 4.65
CA ILE A 68 -4.12 11.71 4.18
C ILE A 68 -3.90 12.36 2.81
N ALA A 69 -2.73 12.95 2.56
CA ALA A 69 -2.41 13.55 1.26
C ALA A 69 -2.43 12.51 0.13
N THR A 70 -1.92 11.31 0.39
CA THR A 70 -1.93 10.18 -0.54
C THR A 70 -3.35 9.67 -0.77
N LEU A 71 -4.17 9.56 0.28
CA LEU A 71 -5.58 9.21 0.15
C LEU A 71 -6.35 10.24 -0.69
N LYS A 72 -6.10 11.55 -0.51
CA LYS A 72 -6.71 12.61 -1.34
C LYS A 72 -6.34 12.46 -2.81
N ASN A 73 -5.11 12.08 -3.12
CA ASN A 73 -4.69 11.80 -4.49
C ASN A 73 -5.44 10.58 -5.06
N LEU A 74 -5.50 9.47 -4.30
CA LEU A 74 -6.19 8.25 -4.71
C LEU A 74 -7.72 8.43 -4.82
N ALA A 75 -8.31 9.38 -4.08
CA ALA A 75 -9.73 9.73 -4.19
C ALA A 75 -10.10 10.32 -5.56
N ASN A 76 -9.11 10.79 -6.33
CA ASN A 76 -9.24 11.29 -7.70
C ASN A 76 -8.75 10.27 -8.76
N ASP A 77 -8.43 9.02 -8.38
CA ASP A 77 -8.05 7.98 -9.33
C ASP A 77 -9.22 7.66 -10.27
N ASN A 78 -8.92 7.46 -11.56
CA ASN A 78 -9.90 7.14 -12.60
C ASN A 78 -10.60 5.79 -12.36
N ASN A 79 -9.98 4.90 -11.59
CA ASN A 79 -10.59 3.64 -11.21
C ASN A 79 -11.59 3.85 -10.05
N PRO A 80 -12.89 3.54 -10.22
CA PRO A 80 -13.90 3.74 -9.19
C PRO A 80 -13.64 2.98 -7.90
N SER A 81 -13.02 1.79 -7.96
CA SER A 81 -12.72 1.01 -6.77
C SER A 81 -11.63 1.68 -5.91
N ILE A 82 -10.63 2.28 -6.55
CA ILE A 82 -9.56 3.00 -5.85
C ILE A 82 -10.11 4.28 -5.21
N SER A 83 -10.81 5.10 -6.01
CA SER A 83 -11.35 6.36 -5.51
C SER A 83 -12.39 6.17 -4.40
N THR A 84 -13.23 5.14 -4.51
CA THR A 84 -14.21 4.78 -3.45
C THR A 84 -13.50 4.32 -2.18
N ALA A 85 -12.50 3.43 -2.30
CA ALA A 85 -11.73 2.97 -1.14
C ALA A 85 -11.04 4.15 -0.42
N ALA A 86 -10.41 5.04 -1.18
CA ALA A 86 -9.73 6.20 -0.61
C ALA A 86 -10.70 7.18 0.07
N LYS A 87 -11.86 7.45 -0.54
CA LYS A 87 -12.92 8.28 0.08
C LYS A 87 -13.44 7.66 1.38
N ASN A 88 -13.69 6.35 1.38
CA ASN A 88 -14.13 5.64 2.58
C ASN A 88 -13.08 5.69 3.71
N SER A 89 -11.81 5.52 3.37
CA SER A 89 -10.72 5.66 4.34
C SER A 89 -10.62 7.08 4.87
N LEU A 90 -10.72 8.10 4.02
CA LEU A 90 -10.77 9.50 4.46
C LEU A 90 -11.92 9.76 5.43
N ILE A 91 -13.12 9.26 5.17
CA ILE A 91 -14.29 9.43 6.05
C ILE A 91 -14.03 8.81 7.43
N LYS A 92 -13.41 7.62 7.48
CA LYS A 92 -13.10 6.93 8.73
C LYS A 92 -12.09 7.69 9.60
N GLU A 93 -11.19 8.46 9.01
CA GLU A 93 -10.24 9.28 9.78
C GLU A 93 -10.89 10.51 10.45
N TYR A 94 -12.13 10.86 10.08
CA TYR A 94 -12.90 11.98 10.68
C TYR A 94 -13.98 11.52 11.66
N LEU A 95 -14.12 10.21 11.93
CA LEU A 95 -15.08 9.62 12.87
C LEU A 95 -14.36 9.05 14.09
#